data_AF-A0A0B8QF02-F1
#
_entry.id   AF-A0A0B8QF02-F1
#
_cell.length_a   1.000
_cell.length_b   1.000
_cell.length_c   1.000
_cell.angle_alpha   90.00
_cell.angle_beta   90.00
_cell.angle_gamma   90.00
#
_symmetry.space_group_name_H-M   'P 1'
#
loop_
_entity.id
_entity.type
_entity.pdbx_description
1 polymer ?
#
loop_
_entity_poly.entity_id
_entity_poly.type
_entity_poly.pdbx_seq_one_letter_code
_entity_poly.pdbx_strand_id
1 'polypeptide(L)' 'MLYRLARTGIFQLDAETAHDLAIKYLPKMTGTPLDLFYRQQLPNRPVECMGLTFKNQ' A
#
# COMPACT_ATOMS: atom_id res chain seq x y z
N MET A 1 -2.17 -8.41 -9.44
CA MET A 1 -1.47 -9.71 -9.51
C MET A 1 -0.24 -9.77 -8.59
N LEU A 2 0.56 -8.71 -8.48
CA LEU A 2 1.74 -8.63 -7.60
C LEU A 2 1.48 -9.06 -6.14
N TYR A 3 0.33 -8.67 -5.57
CA TYR A 3 -0.07 -9.06 -4.21
C TYR A 3 -0.16 -10.58 -4.01
N ARG A 4 -0.53 -11.37 -5.02
CA ARG A 4 -0.63 -12.84 -4.87
C ARG A 4 0.74 -13.49 -4.66
N LEU A 5 1.77 -12.99 -5.33
CA LEU A 5 3.15 -13.47 -5.16
C LEU A 5 3.73 -13.01 -3.83
N ALA A 6 3.53 -11.73 -3.49
CA ALA A 6 3.97 -11.16 -2.22
C ALA A 6 3.30 -11.87 -1.02
N ARG A 7 2.01 -12.19 -1.14
CA ARG A 7 1.23 -12.89 -0.11
C ARG A 7 1.86 -14.23 0.26
N THR A 8 2.28 -15.03 -0.71
CA THR A 8 2.90 -16.34 -0.41
C THR A 8 4.19 -16.21 0.38
N GLY A 9 5.00 -15.18 0.12
CA GLY A 9 6.21 -14.89 0.92
C GLY A 9 5.88 -14.33 2.30
N ILE A 10 5.00 -13.31 2.35
CA ILE A 10 4.60 -12.62 3.58
C ILE A 10 3.95 -13.58 4.59
N PHE A 11 3.11 -14.52 4.13
CA PHE A 11 2.40 -15.47 4.99
C PHE A 11 3.28 -16.63 5.51
N GLN A 12 4.50 -16.77 5.01
CA GLN A 12 5.48 -17.73 5.54
C GLN A 12 6.33 -17.13 6.68
N LEU A 13 6.30 -15.81 6.85
CA LEU A 13 6.98 -15.09 7.93
C LEU A 13 6.04 -14.92 9.12
N ASP A 14 6.62 -14.71 10.30
CA ASP A 14 5.86 -14.22 11.45
C ASP A 14 5.22 -12.85 11.13
N ALA A 15 4.01 -12.61 11.64
CA ALA A 15 3.25 -11.41 11.35
C ALA A 15 4.01 -10.12 11.74
N GLU A 16 4.75 -10.16 12.85
CA GLU A 16 5.53 -9.01 13.33
C GLU A 16 6.76 -8.77 12.45
N THR A 17 7.45 -9.85 12.04
CA THR A 17 8.59 -9.76 11.13
C THR A 17 8.18 -9.26 9.75
N ALA A 18 7.08 -9.77 9.20
CA ALA A 18 6.54 -9.31 7.93
C ALA A 18 6.12 -7.83 7.98
N HIS A 19 5.55 -7.39 9.10
CA HIS A 19 5.16 -6.01 9.33
C HIS A 19 6.38 -5.08 9.41
N ASP A 20 7.42 -5.45 10.17
CA ASP A 20 8.65 -4.66 10.28
C ASP A 20 9.35 -4.51 8.93
N LEU A 21 9.43 -5.61 8.16
CA LEU A 21 9.93 -5.59 6.79
C LEU A 21 9.10 -4.65 5.90
N ALA A 22 7.77 -4.71 5.97
CA ALA A 22 6.91 -3.82 5.19
C ALA A 22 7.18 -2.35 5.53
N ILE A 23 7.23 -1.98 6.82
CA ILE A 23 7.51 -0.61 7.27
C ILE A 23 8.89 -0.14 6.83
N LYS A 24 9.90 -1.02 6.82
CA LYS A 24 11.27 -0.66 6.46
C LYS A 24 11.47 -0.47 4.95
N TYR A 25 10.80 -1.27 4.13
CA TYR A 25 11.02 -1.31 2.68
C TYR A 25 10.00 -0.48 1.88
N LEU A 26 8.73 -0.42 2.28
CA LEU A 26 7.71 0.39 1.60
C LEU A 26 8.13 1.86 1.40
N PRO A 27 8.55 2.62 2.44
CA PRO A 27 8.92 4.03 2.27
C PRO A 27 10.16 4.23 1.41
N LYS A 28 11.04 3.22 1.33
CA LYS A 28 12.22 3.25 0.45
C LYS A 28 11.85 2.98 -1.01
N MET A 29 10.78 2.24 -1.25
CA MET A 29 10.26 1.97 -2.59
C MET A 29 9.35 3.11 -3.08
N THR A 30 8.67 3.82 -2.17
CA THR A 30 7.89 5.02 -2.47
C THR A 30 8.81 6.13 -2.98
N GLY A 31 8.60 6.59 -4.22
CA GLY A 31 9.44 7.59 -4.89
C GLY A 31 10.51 7.05 -5.83
N THR A 32 10.67 5.72 -5.90
CA THR A 32 11.45 5.05 -6.96
C THR A 32 10.55 4.70 -8.15
N PRO A 33 11.09 4.42 -9.35
CA PRO A 33 10.27 3.95 -10.49
C PRO A 33 9.49 2.66 -10.21
N LEU A 34 9.80 1.94 -9.12
CA LEU A 34 9.02 0.80 -8.64
C LEU A 34 7.63 1.19 -8.13
N ASP A 35 7.42 2.47 -7.74
CA ASP A 35 6.09 3.03 -7.36
C ASP A 35 5.06 2.83 -8.47
N LEU A 36 5.47 3.03 -9.72
CA LEU A 36 4.59 2.92 -10.90
C LEU A 36 3.98 1.52 -11.07
N PHE A 37 4.64 0.47 -10.55
CA PHE A 37 4.16 -0.91 -10.70
C PHE A 37 3.04 -1.27 -9.72
N TYR A 38 2.94 -0.57 -8.59
CA TYR A 38 1.88 -0.81 -7.60
C TYR A 38 0.92 0.36 -7.41
N ARG A 39 1.23 1.56 -7.94
CA ARG A 39 0.35 2.71 -7.90
C ARG A 39 -0.94 2.42 -8.67
N GLN A 40 -2.06 2.57 -7.98
CA GLN A 40 -3.38 2.39 -8.58
C GLN A 40 -4.03 3.75 -8.77
N GLN A 41 -4.58 3.99 -9.96
CA GLN A 41 -5.48 5.13 -10.19
C GLN A 41 -6.88 4.71 -9.76
N LEU A 42 -7.39 5.32 -8.68
CA LEU A 42 -8.75 5.11 -8.22
C LEU A 42 -9.64 6.29 -8.67
N PRO A 43 -10.91 6.04 -9.00
CA PRO A 43 -11.86 7.12 -9.30
C PRO A 43 -12.09 7.97 -8.05
N ASN A 44 -12.06 9.30 -8.20
CA ASN A 44 -12.36 10.22 -7.11
C ASN A 44 -13.83 10.09 -6.70
N ARG A 45 -14.08 9.77 -5.44
CA ARG A 45 -15.42 9.74 -4.82
C ARG A 45 -15.40 10.59 -3.56
N PRO A 46 -15.44 11.92 -3.71
CA PRO A 46 -15.17 12.79 -2.60
C PRO A 46 -16.29 12.74 -1.55
N VAL A 47 -15.92 12.70 -0.28
CA VAL A 47 -16.87 12.73 0.84
C VAL A 47 -16.46 13.81 1.83
N GLU A 48 -17.45 14.59 2.26
CA GLU A 48 -17.28 15.57 3.32
C GLU A 48 -17.63 14.96 4.66
N CYS A 49 -16.66 14.92 5.56
CA CYS A 49 -16.86 14.51 6.95
C CYS A 49 -16.14 15.49 7.86
N MET A 50 -16.86 16.00 8.87
CA MET A 50 -16.30 16.91 9.88
C MET A 50 -15.56 18.14 9.28
N GLY A 51 -16.06 18.68 8.15
CA GLY A 51 -15.45 19.83 7.48
C GLY A 51 -14.20 19.50 6.63
N LEU A 52 -13.85 18.22 6.46
CA LEU A 52 -12.76 17.77 5.60
C LEU A 52 -13.32 17.05 4.37
N THR A 53 -12.73 17.32 3.20
CA THR A 53 -13.05 16.62 1.95
C THR A 53 -12.04 15.50 1.71
N PHE A 54 -12.48 14.26 1.86
CA PHE A 54 -11.69 13.07 1.52
C PHE A 54 -11.83 12.76 0.03
N LYS A 55 -10.76 12.35 -0.65
CA LYS A 55 -10.79 12.04 -2.11
C LYS A 55 -11.52 10.72 -2.44
N ASN A 56 -11.78 9.92 -1.42
CA ASN A 56 -12.53 8.67 -1.48
C ASN A 56 -13.30 8.49 -0.16
N GLN A 57 -14.32 7.65 -0.20
CA GLN A 57 -14.99 7.09 0.99
C GLN A 57 -14.05 6.25 1.85
#